data_AF-A0A1A8NSR6-F1
#
_entry.id   AF-A0A1A8NSR6-F1
#
_cell.length_a   1.000
_cell.length_b   1.000
_cell.length_c   1.000
_cell.angle_alpha   90.00
_cell.angle_beta   90.00
_cell.angle_gamma   90.00
#
_symmetry.space_group_name_H-M   'P 1'
#
loop_
_entity.id
_entity.type
_entity.pdbx_description
1 polymer ?
#
loop_
_entity_poly.entity_id
_entity_poly.type
_entity_poly.pdbx_seq_one_letter_code
_entity_poly.pdbx_strand_id
1 'polypeptide(L)'
;TDPFNSTNFPEPTRPPVYTFREDIPLINQLAGVHRLLKAPHKLDDCALQLSHNGTYLDLESSLAEQRDELEGFQPDDTGSRGKKHSIILRTQLTVRVHACIERLYNSNGRDLRRALFSLKQIFQDDKDLVHEFVMAEGLTCLIKVGEEADQNYQNYILRALGQIMLYVDGMNGVISHPETIQWLYSLVGSKFRLVVKTSLKLLLVFVEYSESNAPLLIEAITSVDTKKSSKPWFNTMEILQEKDGVDTELLVYAMTLINKTLAALPDQDSFYDMVDRLEEQDMETVSQRHLGRKGTDLDLVEQLNIYETNLLHEDGDNSQPPPSGCRDRRRSSLGVLDKQRGL
;
A
#
# COMPACT_ATOMS: atom_id res chain seq x y z
N THR A 1 11.35 21.83 5.85
CA THR A 1 11.73 21.24 7.16
C THR A 1 11.85 19.74 7.03
N ASP A 2 12.71 19.12 7.83
CA ASP A 2 13.00 17.67 7.80
C ASP A 2 11.74 16.82 8.07
N PRO A 3 11.24 16.04 7.08
CA PRO A 3 10.03 15.22 7.22
C PRO A 3 10.11 14.22 8.38
N PHE A 4 11.32 13.76 8.73
CA PHE A 4 11.55 12.76 9.76
C PHE A 4 11.58 13.33 11.19
N ASN A 5 11.50 14.65 11.34
CA ASN A 5 11.48 15.37 12.62
C ASN A 5 10.25 16.29 12.75
N SER A 6 9.15 15.97 12.07
CA SER A 6 7.93 16.78 12.09
C SER A 6 7.23 16.70 13.46
N THR A 7 6.84 17.84 14.03
CA THR A 7 5.99 17.91 15.22
C THR A 7 4.53 17.82 14.81
N ASN A 8 3.73 16.98 15.51
CA ASN A 8 2.30 16.81 15.21
C ASN A 8 1.43 18.00 15.63
N PHE A 9 2.01 19.01 16.29
CA PHE A 9 1.28 20.15 16.81
C PHE A 9 1.64 21.41 16.02
N PRO A 10 0.64 22.10 15.42
CA PRO A 10 0.87 23.38 14.79
C PRO A 10 1.26 24.43 15.85
N GLU A 11 2.27 25.22 15.54
CA GLU A 11 2.75 26.32 16.38
C GLU A 11 2.35 27.67 15.76
N PRO A 12 1.95 28.67 16.57
CA PRO A 12 1.78 28.66 18.03
C PRO A 12 0.46 28.05 18.51
N THR A 13 0.40 27.62 19.78
CA THR A 13 -0.80 27.02 20.41
C THR A 13 -2.07 27.87 20.27
N ARG A 14 -1.92 29.19 20.22
CA ARG A 14 -3.02 30.12 19.90
C ARG A 14 -2.75 30.73 18.53
N PRO A 15 -3.45 30.28 17.48
CA PRO A 15 -3.18 30.76 16.13
C PRO A 15 -3.50 32.26 16.02
N PRO A 16 -2.60 33.08 15.44
CA PRO A 16 -2.90 34.47 15.16
C PRO A 16 -3.95 34.57 14.04
N VAL A 17 -4.65 35.71 13.98
CA VAL A 17 -5.61 35.98 12.91
C VAL A 17 -4.89 36.66 11.75
N TYR A 18 -5.11 36.18 10.53
CA TYR A 18 -4.66 36.78 9.30
C TYR A 18 -5.86 37.02 8.38
N THR A 19 -5.95 38.18 7.75
CA THR A 19 -7.01 38.52 6.80
C THR A 19 -6.47 38.37 5.38
N PHE A 20 -6.93 37.33 4.68
CA PHE A 20 -6.62 37.13 3.27
C PHE A 20 -7.51 38.01 2.40
N ARG A 21 -6.97 38.43 1.26
CA ARG A 21 -7.75 38.96 0.14
C ARG A 21 -8.22 37.82 -0.73
N GLU A 22 -9.53 37.78 -1.00
CA GLU A 22 -10.14 36.69 -1.77
C GLU A 22 -9.87 36.78 -3.27
N ASP A 23 -9.52 37.96 -3.77
CA ASP A 23 -9.38 38.31 -5.19
C ASP A 23 -7.93 38.25 -5.72
N ILE A 24 -6.96 37.85 -4.88
CA ILE A 24 -5.54 37.81 -5.23
C ILE A 24 -4.99 36.39 -4.98
N PRO A 25 -4.11 35.89 -5.87
CA PRO A 25 -3.39 34.64 -5.65
C PRO A 25 -2.75 34.52 -4.26
N LEU A 26 -2.83 33.33 -3.67
CA LEU A 26 -2.30 33.07 -2.33
C LEU A 26 -0.78 33.24 -2.25
N ILE A 27 -0.04 32.95 -3.33
CA ILE A 27 1.41 33.11 -3.41
C ILE A 27 1.85 34.55 -3.11
N ASN A 28 1.07 35.54 -3.56
CA ASN A 28 1.33 36.97 -3.33
C ASN A 28 1.06 37.39 -1.87
N GLN A 29 0.35 36.57 -1.11
CA GLN A 29 -0.02 36.83 0.29
C GLN A 29 0.80 36.00 1.28
N LEU A 30 1.48 34.94 0.81
CA LEU A 30 2.22 33.99 1.63
C LEU A 30 3.30 34.64 2.49
N ALA A 31 4.01 35.64 1.95
CA ALA A 31 5.03 36.39 2.68
C ALA A 31 4.48 37.11 3.93
N GLY A 32 3.20 37.54 3.87
CA GLY A 32 2.52 38.16 5.00
C GLY A 32 2.25 37.16 6.13
N VAL A 33 1.74 35.98 5.77
CA VAL A 33 1.48 34.87 6.70
C VAL A 33 2.78 34.39 7.35
N HIS A 34 3.80 34.16 6.52
CA HIS A 34 5.14 33.72 6.96
C HIS A 34 5.74 34.68 8.00
N ARG A 35 5.71 35.98 7.72
CA ARG A 35 6.22 37.02 8.63
C ARG A 35 5.42 37.11 9.93
N LEU A 36 4.09 36.97 9.86
CA LEU A 36 3.21 36.99 11.03
C LEU A 36 3.54 35.84 11.99
N LEU A 37 3.71 34.63 11.44
CA LEU A 37 4.04 33.43 12.20
C LEU A 37 5.51 33.39 12.65
N LYS A 38 6.38 34.22 12.06
CA LYS A 38 7.84 34.12 12.19
C LYS A 38 8.31 32.69 11.89
N ALA A 39 7.75 32.12 10.81
CA ALA A 39 7.94 30.72 10.49
C ALA A 39 9.43 30.41 10.21
N PRO A 40 9.98 29.28 10.70
CA PRO A 40 11.38 28.90 10.48
C PRO A 40 11.63 28.37 9.06
N HIS A 41 10.56 28.17 8.28
CA HIS A 41 10.59 27.65 6.92
C HIS A 41 11.21 28.67 5.96
N LYS A 42 11.86 28.20 4.88
CA LYS A 42 12.16 29.07 3.74
C LYS A 42 10.84 29.43 3.06
N LEU A 43 10.68 30.71 2.69
CA LEU A 43 9.43 31.21 2.13
C LEU A 43 9.03 30.45 0.85
N ASP A 44 10.00 30.21 -0.03
CA ASP A 44 9.77 29.56 -1.33
C ASP A 44 9.41 28.07 -1.21
N ASP A 45 9.67 27.46 -0.04
CA ASP A 45 9.35 26.06 0.25
C ASP A 45 7.99 25.93 0.99
N CYS A 46 7.28 27.02 1.22
CA CYS A 46 6.05 27.04 2.01
C CYS A 46 4.82 26.67 1.17
N ALA A 47 3.87 26.00 1.83
CA ALA A 47 2.53 25.68 1.35
C ALA A 47 1.50 26.05 2.44
N LEU A 48 0.25 26.19 2.03
CA LEU A 48 -0.89 26.41 2.91
C LEU A 48 -1.79 25.18 2.89
N GLN A 49 -2.14 24.67 4.07
CA GLN A 49 -3.00 23.50 4.22
C GLN A 49 -4.16 23.81 5.16
N LEU A 50 -5.35 23.33 4.84
CA LEU A 50 -6.53 23.47 5.69
C LEU A 50 -6.45 22.49 6.86
N SER A 51 -6.65 23.00 8.08
CA SER A 51 -6.45 22.21 9.31
C SER A 51 -7.51 21.13 9.55
N HIS A 52 -8.65 21.20 8.88
CA HIS A 52 -9.83 20.40 9.20
C HIS A 52 -9.97 19.15 8.32
N ASN A 53 -9.50 19.22 7.08
CA ASN A 53 -9.57 18.13 6.11
C ASN A 53 -8.20 17.78 5.50
N GLY A 54 -7.16 18.59 5.74
CA GLY A 54 -5.82 18.36 5.21
C GLY A 54 -5.61 18.80 3.76
N THR A 55 -6.58 19.46 3.12
CA THR A 55 -6.44 19.95 1.74
C THR A 55 -5.30 20.96 1.63
N TYR A 56 -4.41 20.77 0.66
CA TYR A 56 -3.41 21.76 0.26
C TYR A 56 -4.03 22.77 -0.70
N LEU A 57 -3.90 24.05 -0.38
CA LEU A 57 -4.40 25.13 -1.22
C LEU A 57 -3.46 25.38 -2.39
N ASP A 58 -4.03 25.64 -3.57
CA ASP A 58 -3.26 26.07 -4.72
C ASP A 58 -2.81 27.53 -4.51
N LEU A 59 -1.49 27.72 -4.45
CA LEU A 59 -0.89 29.03 -4.21
C LEU A 59 -1.01 29.97 -5.41
N GLU A 60 -1.09 29.42 -6.63
CA GLU A 60 -1.22 30.23 -7.84
C GLU A 60 -2.64 30.78 -8.03
N SER A 61 -3.62 30.15 -7.38
CA SER A 61 -5.02 30.56 -7.38
C SER A 61 -5.37 31.49 -6.22
N SER A 62 -6.40 32.32 -6.41
CA SER A 62 -7.04 33.11 -5.37
C SER A 62 -7.98 32.24 -4.52
N LEU A 63 -8.44 32.75 -3.36
CA LEU A 63 -9.42 32.01 -2.53
C LEU A 63 -10.80 31.95 -3.21
N ALA A 64 -11.14 32.96 -4.02
CA ALA A 64 -12.41 32.97 -4.75
C ALA A 64 -12.48 31.85 -5.81
N GLU A 65 -11.36 31.51 -6.43
CA GLU A 65 -11.28 30.45 -7.46
C GLU A 65 -11.34 29.04 -6.88
N GLN A 66 -10.92 28.86 -5.62
CA GLN A 66 -10.92 27.56 -4.91
C GLN A 66 -11.90 27.56 -3.73
N ARG A 67 -13.03 28.28 -3.87
CA ARG A 67 -14.00 28.48 -2.78
C ARG A 67 -14.64 27.17 -2.28
N ASP A 68 -14.77 26.18 -3.15
CA ASP A 68 -15.36 24.88 -2.82
C ASP A 68 -14.53 24.13 -1.76
N GLU A 69 -13.21 24.32 -1.75
CA GLU A 69 -12.31 23.72 -0.75
C GLU A 69 -12.43 24.40 0.64
N LEU A 70 -13.00 25.61 0.70
CA LEU A 70 -13.11 26.42 1.91
C LEU A 70 -14.44 26.25 2.64
N GLU A 71 -15.17 25.17 2.38
CA GLU A 71 -16.42 24.86 3.05
C GLU A 71 -16.21 24.83 4.59
N GLY A 72 -17.05 25.57 5.32
CA GLY A 72 -16.97 25.71 6.77
C GLY A 72 -16.15 26.90 7.30
N PHE A 73 -15.38 27.62 6.47
CA PHE A 73 -14.79 28.91 6.86
C PHE A 73 -15.83 30.05 6.88
N GLN A 74 -16.94 29.86 6.17
CA GLN A 74 -18.04 30.81 6.12
C GLN A 74 -18.85 30.80 7.43
N PRO A 75 -19.40 31.94 7.86
CA PRO A 75 -20.32 31.98 9.00
C PRO A 75 -21.56 31.14 8.68
N ASP A 76 -21.97 30.28 9.63
CA ASP A 76 -23.23 29.54 9.50
C ASP A 76 -24.39 30.56 9.39
N ASP A 77 -25.47 30.22 8.67
CA ASP A 77 -26.68 31.05 8.46
C ASP A 77 -27.34 31.58 9.76
N THR A 78 -26.89 31.11 10.92
CA THR A 78 -27.32 31.53 12.26
C THR A 78 -26.52 32.71 12.84
N GLY A 79 -25.56 33.29 12.09
CA GLY A 79 -24.71 34.38 12.57
C GLY A 79 -23.68 33.96 13.65
N SER A 80 -23.56 32.66 13.88
CA SER A 80 -22.48 32.09 14.69
C SER A 80 -21.16 32.23 13.92
N ARG A 81 -20.07 32.62 14.61
CA ARG A 81 -18.72 32.55 14.01
C ARG A 81 -18.58 31.16 13.38
N GLY A 82 -18.23 31.12 12.09
CA GLY A 82 -18.01 29.86 11.36
C GLY A 82 -17.11 28.92 12.18
N LYS A 83 -17.19 27.62 11.88
CA LYS A 83 -16.36 26.61 12.55
C LYS A 83 -14.90 27.12 12.59
N LYS A 84 -14.22 26.94 13.72
CA LYS A 84 -12.84 27.42 13.93
C LYS A 84 -11.85 26.63 13.09
N HIS A 85 -11.92 26.76 11.76
CA HIS A 85 -10.94 26.22 10.84
C HIS A 85 -9.73 27.15 10.79
N SER A 86 -8.56 26.56 10.63
CA SER A 86 -7.29 27.27 10.57
C SER A 86 -6.56 26.88 9.30
N ILE A 87 -5.67 27.74 8.85
CA ILE A 87 -4.75 27.46 7.76
C ILE A 87 -3.37 27.22 8.38
N ILE A 88 -2.77 26.09 8.04
CA ILE A 88 -1.45 25.67 8.49
C ILE A 88 -0.45 26.06 7.41
N LEU A 89 0.54 26.87 7.78
CA LEU A 89 1.72 27.09 6.96
C LEU A 89 2.72 25.96 7.23
N ARG A 90 3.05 25.19 6.20
CA ARG A 90 3.97 24.04 6.27
C ARG A 90 4.86 23.97 5.03
N THR A 91 5.79 23.01 5.00
CA THR A 91 6.61 22.77 3.80
C THR A 91 5.80 22.09 2.70
N GLN A 92 6.01 22.49 1.44
CA GLN A 92 5.43 21.88 0.24
C GLN A 92 5.67 20.36 0.19
N LEU A 93 4.72 19.64 -0.42
CA LEU A 93 4.81 18.18 -0.56
C LEU A 93 6.04 17.77 -1.38
N THR A 94 6.25 18.39 -2.53
CA THR A 94 7.41 18.17 -3.41
C THR A 94 8.74 18.29 -2.65
N VAL A 95 8.93 19.40 -1.93
CA VAL A 95 10.15 19.66 -1.14
C VAL A 95 10.34 18.60 -0.05
N ARG A 96 9.25 18.17 0.61
CA ARG A 96 9.31 17.12 1.64
C ARG A 96 9.66 15.76 1.05
N VAL A 97 9.09 15.40 -0.11
CA VAL A 97 9.38 14.16 -0.81
C VAL A 97 10.84 14.10 -1.25
N HIS A 98 11.36 15.18 -1.84
CA HIS A 98 12.77 15.24 -2.23
C HIS A 98 13.69 15.13 -1.02
N ALA A 99 13.35 15.78 0.11
CA ALA A 99 14.10 15.61 1.36
C ALA A 99 14.03 14.17 1.90
N CYS A 100 12.90 13.47 1.74
CA CYS A 100 12.79 12.05 2.05
C CYS A 100 13.76 11.21 1.22
N ILE A 101 13.69 11.34 -0.10
CA ILE A 101 14.49 10.56 -1.05
C ILE A 101 15.99 10.85 -0.87
N GLU A 102 16.37 12.12 -0.76
CA GLU A 102 17.75 12.55 -0.52
C GLU A 102 18.29 11.94 0.77
N ARG A 103 17.50 11.96 1.85
CA ARG A 103 17.92 11.36 3.11
C ARG A 103 18.13 9.85 2.99
N LEU A 104 17.30 9.14 2.23
CA LEU A 104 17.45 7.71 2.03
C LEU A 104 18.73 7.36 1.27
N TYR A 105 19.09 8.13 0.24
CA TYR A 105 20.34 7.92 -0.50
C TYR A 105 21.60 8.33 0.27
N ASN A 106 21.52 9.40 1.08
CA ASN A 106 22.69 9.98 1.73
C ASN A 106 22.91 9.52 3.17
N SER A 107 22.02 8.71 3.74
CA SER A 107 22.16 8.17 5.10
C SER A 107 22.77 6.78 5.10
N ASN A 108 23.47 6.43 6.17
CA ASN A 108 23.98 5.09 6.39
C ASN A 108 23.80 4.66 7.86
N GLY A 109 24.03 3.38 8.15
CA GLY A 109 23.99 2.82 9.50
C GLY A 109 22.74 3.22 10.29
N ARG A 110 22.94 3.77 11.50
CA ARG A 110 21.84 4.12 12.43
C ARG A 110 20.88 5.14 11.84
N ASP A 111 21.36 6.10 11.06
CA ASP A 111 20.51 7.17 10.54
C ASP A 111 19.61 6.68 9.42
N LEU A 112 20.12 5.83 8.53
CA LEU A 112 19.30 5.15 7.52
C LEU A 112 18.24 4.27 8.17
N ARG A 113 18.62 3.52 9.21
CA ARG A 113 17.68 2.67 9.97
C ARG A 113 16.51 3.50 10.52
N ARG A 114 16.80 4.67 11.11
CA ARG A 114 15.78 5.56 11.66
C ARG A 114 14.90 6.15 10.57
N ALA A 115 15.50 6.57 9.44
CA ALA A 115 14.75 7.09 8.30
C ALA A 115 13.76 6.04 7.78
N LEU A 116 14.24 4.84 7.45
CA LEU A 116 13.40 3.73 6.96
C LEU A 116 12.30 3.35 7.95
N PHE A 117 12.61 3.29 9.25
CA PHE A 117 11.62 2.99 10.28
C PHE A 117 10.45 4.00 10.31
N SER A 118 10.76 5.29 10.13
CA SER A 118 9.78 6.37 10.18
C SER A 118 8.95 6.52 8.91
N LEU A 119 9.41 6.03 7.75
CA LEU A 119 8.71 6.20 6.47
C LEU A 119 7.25 5.75 6.50
N LYS A 120 6.96 4.61 7.14
CA LYS A 120 5.58 4.15 7.31
C LYS A 120 4.71 5.23 7.95
N GLN A 121 5.16 5.80 9.06
CA GLN A 121 4.40 6.80 9.81
C GLN A 121 4.22 8.08 8.99
N ILE A 122 5.25 8.49 8.24
CA ILE A 122 5.20 9.67 7.38
C ILE A 122 4.09 9.54 6.33
N PHE A 123 3.99 8.41 5.62
CA PHE A 123 2.93 8.17 4.64
C PHE A 123 1.55 7.98 5.28
N GLN A 124 1.51 7.43 6.50
CA GLN A 124 0.27 7.26 7.25
C GLN A 124 -0.33 8.59 7.72
N ASP A 125 0.51 9.52 8.17
CA ASP A 125 0.10 10.83 8.69
C ASP A 125 -0.22 11.84 7.58
N ASP A 126 0.31 11.64 6.38
CA ASP A 126 0.14 12.56 5.25
C ASP A 126 0.02 11.78 3.93
N LYS A 127 -1.22 11.41 3.59
CA LYS A 127 -1.53 10.61 2.39
C LYS A 127 -1.11 11.29 1.09
N ASP A 128 -1.09 12.63 1.06
CA ASP A 128 -0.79 13.40 -0.16
C ASP A 128 0.71 13.30 -0.51
N LEU A 129 1.56 12.93 0.45
CA LEU A 129 2.95 12.57 0.15
C LEU A 129 3.07 11.32 -0.70
N VAL A 130 2.09 10.41 -0.69
CA VAL A 130 2.20 9.13 -1.41
C VAL A 130 2.23 9.35 -2.91
N HIS A 131 1.29 10.15 -3.42
CA HIS A 131 1.25 10.52 -4.84
C HIS A 131 2.57 11.18 -5.27
N GLU A 132 2.99 12.22 -4.55
CA GLU A 132 4.23 12.96 -4.83
C GLU A 132 5.48 12.08 -4.73
N PHE A 133 5.51 11.15 -3.79
CA PHE A 133 6.62 10.20 -3.63
C PHE A 133 6.74 9.24 -4.80
N VAL A 134 5.62 8.75 -5.33
CA VAL A 134 5.61 7.92 -6.55
C VAL A 134 6.10 8.73 -7.74
N MET A 135 5.60 9.95 -7.93
CA MET A 135 5.97 10.83 -9.05
C MET A 135 7.45 11.22 -9.05
N ALA A 136 8.08 11.30 -7.87
CA ALA A 136 9.49 11.65 -7.72
C ALA A 136 10.45 10.44 -7.75
N GLU A 137 10.06 9.31 -8.35
CA GLU A 137 10.85 8.06 -8.39
C GLU A 137 11.18 7.48 -7.00
N GLY A 138 10.33 7.76 -6.00
CA GLY A 138 10.52 7.28 -4.64
C GLY A 138 10.48 5.76 -4.51
N LEU A 139 9.68 5.07 -5.34
CA LEU A 139 9.66 3.60 -5.39
C LEU A 139 11.02 3.06 -5.84
N THR A 140 11.60 3.62 -6.90
CA THR A 140 12.94 3.26 -7.38
C THR A 140 13.99 3.44 -6.28
N CYS A 141 13.90 4.52 -5.50
CA CYS A 141 14.75 4.73 -4.33
C CYS A 141 14.61 3.61 -3.30
N LEU A 142 13.38 3.21 -2.94
CA LEU A 142 13.14 2.12 -1.99
C LEU A 142 13.73 0.79 -2.48
N ILE A 143 13.60 0.47 -3.77
CA ILE A 143 14.12 -0.78 -4.32
C ILE A 143 15.65 -0.77 -4.30
N LYS A 144 16.29 0.30 -4.79
CA LYS A 144 17.76 0.43 -4.78
C LYS A 144 18.34 0.29 -3.37
N VAL A 145 17.73 0.96 -2.39
CA VAL A 145 18.16 0.83 -0.98
C VAL A 145 17.90 -0.58 -0.45
N GLY A 146 16.81 -1.23 -0.87
CA GLY A 146 16.41 -2.55 -0.40
C GLY A 146 17.21 -3.72 -0.95
N GLU A 147 17.73 -3.62 -2.18
CA GLU A 147 18.53 -4.67 -2.82
C GLU A 147 19.86 -4.95 -2.10
N GLU A 148 20.51 -3.91 -1.58
CA GLU A 148 21.80 -4.01 -0.88
C GLU A 148 21.67 -4.11 0.64
N ALA A 149 20.44 -4.07 1.16
CA ALA A 149 20.19 -3.91 2.59
C ALA A 149 20.02 -5.23 3.35
N ASP A 150 20.24 -5.16 4.68
CA ASP A 150 19.95 -6.27 5.58
C ASP A 150 18.44 -6.50 5.77
N GLN A 151 18.08 -7.65 6.35
CA GLN A 151 16.69 -8.06 6.54
C GLN A 151 15.84 -7.10 7.38
N ASN A 152 16.45 -6.35 8.31
CA ASN A 152 15.70 -5.39 9.12
C ASN A 152 15.31 -4.17 8.27
N TYR A 153 16.22 -3.73 7.41
CA TYR A 153 16.02 -2.58 6.53
C TYR A 153 15.02 -2.94 5.44
N GLN A 154 15.17 -4.13 4.83
CA GLN A 154 14.18 -4.70 3.91
C GLN A 154 12.79 -4.73 4.55
N ASN A 155 12.66 -5.20 5.80
CA ASN A 155 11.38 -5.20 6.50
C ASN A 155 10.81 -3.77 6.72
N TYR A 156 11.65 -2.78 7.07
CA TYR A 156 11.17 -1.40 7.17
C TYR A 156 10.68 -0.85 5.83
N ILE A 157 11.38 -1.17 4.73
CA ILE A 157 10.95 -0.81 3.37
C ILE A 157 9.62 -1.50 3.03
N LEU A 158 9.48 -2.80 3.29
CA LEU A 158 8.24 -3.53 3.06
C LEU A 158 7.07 -2.94 3.86
N ARG A 159 7.29 -2.50 5.11
CA ARG A 159 6.26 -1.83 5.91
C ARG A 159 5.86 -0.46 5.33
N ALA A 160 6.80 0.26 4.74
CA ALA A 160 6.52 1.52 4.05
C ALA A 160 5.77 1.27 2.72
N LEU A 161 6.21 0.31 1.91
CA LEU A 161 5.51 -0.12 0.69
C LEU A 161 4.09 -0.58 0.97
N GLY A 162 3.89 -1.38 2.03
CA GLY A 162 2.55 -1.78 2.46
C GLY A 162 1.67 -0.60 2.84
N GLN A 163 2.23 0.48 3.39
CA GLN A 163 1.48 1.71 3.65
C GLN A 163 1.16 2.46 2.35
N ILE A 164 2.10 2.54 1.41
CA ILE A 164 1.90 3.16 0.09
C ILE A 164 0.77 2.45 -0.67
N MET A 165 0.76 1.12 -0.68
CA MET A 165 -0.22 0.29 -1.40
C MET A 165 -1.66 0.40 -0.85
N LEU A 166 -1.87 0.98 0.34
CA LEU A 166 -3.22 1.24 0.86
C LEU A 166 -3.90 2.43 0.18
N TYR A 167 -3.15 3.28 -0.53
CA TYR A 167 -3.68 4.43 -1.24
C TYR A 167 -3.75 4.14 -2.74
N VAL A 168 -4.81 4.63 -3.40
CA VAL A 168 -5.03 4.41 -4.84
C VAL A 168 -3.84 4.87 -5.68
N ASP A 169 -3.33 6.09 -5.44
CA ASP A 169 -2.14 6.61 -6.12
C ASP A 169 -0.90 5.76 -5.88
N GLY A 170 -0.72 5.27 -4.64
CA GLY A 170 0.39 4.42 -4.28
C GLY A 170 0.34 3.05 -4.97
N MET A 171 -0.83 2.42 -4.99
CA MET A 171 -1.05 1.15 -5.70
C MET A 171 -0.86 1.32 -7.22
N ASN A 172 -1.43 2.37 -7.82
CA ASN A 172 -1.22 2.66 -9.25
C ASN A 172 0.26 2.93 -9.59
N GLY A 173 0.99 3.55 -8.65
CA GLY A 173 2.45 3.69 -8.73
C GLY A 173 3.18 2.35 -8.73
N VAL A 174 2.79 1.41 -7.86
CA VAL A 174 3.37 0.05 -7.82
C VAL A 174 3.02 -0.75 -9.08
N ILE A 175 1.79 -0.65 -9.58
CA ILE A 175 1.35 -1.26 -10.85
C ILE A 175 2.23 -0.75 -12.01
N SER A 176 2.55 0.54 -12.01
CA SER A 176 3.39 1.18 -13.04
C SER A 176 4.90 0.98 -12.84
N HIS A 177 5.34 0.27 -11.80
CA HIS A 177 6.76 0.10 -11.46
C HIS A 177 7.14 -1.38 -11.32
N PRO A 178 7.44 -2.07 -12.44
CA PRO A 178 7.72 -3.52 -12.47
C PRO A 178 8.84 -3.97 -11.52
N GLU A 179 9.85 -3.13 -11.30
CA GLU A 179 10.97 -3.40 -10.40
C GLU A 179 10.50 -3.61 -8.95
N THR A 180 9.41 -2.96 -8.53
CA THR A 180 8.83 -3.20 -7.19
C THR A 180 8.30 -4.63 -7.09
N ILE A 181 7.55 -5.09 -8.09
CA ILE A 181 6.93 -6.41 -8.10
C ILE A 181 8.02 -7.50 -8.21
N GLN A 182 9.00 -7.29 -9.09
CA GLN A 182 10.18 -8.14 -9.22
C GLN A 182 10.94 -8.25 -7.89
N TRP A 183 11.16 -7.12 -7.21
CA TRP A 183 11.83 -7.11 -5.91
C TRP A 183 11.02 -7.84 -4.84
N LEU A 184 9.71 -7.58 -4.73
CA LEU A 184 8.82 -8.29 -3.80
C LEU A 184 8.87 -9.81 -4.02
N TYR A 185 8.80 -10.27 -5.27
CA TYR A 185 8.92 -11.69 -5.58
C TYR A 185 10.32 -12.25 -5.28
N SER A 186 11.39 -11.51 -5.56
CA SER A 186 12.75 -11.94 -5.23
C SER A 186 12.94 -12.19 -3.73
N LEU A 187 12.25 -11.41 -2.88
CA LEU A 187 12.28 -11.54 -1.43
C LEU A 187 11.48 -12.73 -0.89
N VAL A 188 10.61 -13.36 -1.71
CA VAL A 188 9.95 -14.63 -1.36
C VAL A 188 11.00 -15.74 -1.19
N GLY A 189 12.10 -15.70 -1.96
CA GLY A 189 13.25 -16.61 -1.82
C GLY A 189 14.26 -16.21 -0.73
N SER A 190 13.89 -15.32 0.21
CA SER A 190 14.78 -14.88 1.28
C SER A 190 14.91 -15.93 2.39
N LYS A 191 16.11 -16.08 2.97
CA LYS A 191 16.33 -16.93 4.16
C LYS A 191 15.67 -16.42 5.44
N PHE A 192 15.09 -15.21 5.41
CA PHE A 192 14.51 -14.56 6.59
C PHE A 192 13.00 -14.65 6.56
N ARG A 193 12.42 -15.55 7.38
CA ARG A 193 10.97 -15.81 7.48
C ARG A 193 10.09 -14.55 7.47
N LEU A 194 10.46 -13.52 8.24
CA LEU A 194 9.68 -12.29 8.35
C LEU A 194 9.63 -11.48 7.04
N VAL A 195 10.73 -11.49 6.28
CA VAL A 195 10.81 -10.85 4.97
C VAL A 195 9.91 -11.61 4.00
N VAL A 196 10.06 -12.94 3.91
CA VAL A 196 9.23 -13.81 3.05
C VAL A 196 7.74 -13.61 3.33
N LYS A 197 7.34 -13.71 4.60
CA LYS A 197 5.95 -13.50 5.04
C LYS A 197 5.40 -12.14 4.61
N THR A 198 6.19 -11.09 4.78
CA THR A 198 5.73 -9.73 4.47
C THR A 198 5.62 -9.53 2.96
N SER A 199 6.58 -10.04 2.18
CA SER A 199 6.54 -9.99 0.72
C SER A 199 5.34 -10.75 0.15
N LEU A 200 5.07 -11.97 0.62
CA LEU A 200 3.88 -12.73 0.20
C LEU A 200 2.58 -11.97 0.48
N LYS A 201 2.46 -11.31 1.64
CA LYS A 201 1.29 -10.48 1.96
C LYS A 201 1.14 -9.30 1.02
N LEU A 202 2.23 -8.63 0.66
CA LEU A 202 2.17 -7.50 -0.28
C LEU A 202 1.81 -7.97 -1.69
N LEU A 203 2.36 -9.10 -2.14
CA LEU A 203 1.97 -9.71 -3.42
C LEU A 203 0.50 -10.11 -3.45
N LEU A 204 -0.04 -10.64 -2.35
CA LEU A 204 -1.47 -10.91 -2.22
C LEU A 204 -2.31 -9.63 -2.31
N VAL A 205 -1.94 -8.57 -1.56
CA VAL A 205 -2.63 -7.27 -1.65
C VAL A 205 -2.57 -6.70 -3.07
N PHE A 206 -1.46 -6.91 -3.78
CA PHE A 206 -1.30 -6.49 -5.17
C PHE A 206 -2.26 -7.22 -6.11
N VAL A 207 -2.31 -8.55 -6.07
CA VAL A 207 -3.19 -9.34 -6.96
C VAL A 207 -4.67 -9.15 -6.60
N GLU A 208 -5.01 -9.02 -5.31
CA GLU A 208 -6.39 -8.80 -4.86
C GLU A 208 -6.95 -7.42 -5.21
N TYR A 209 -6.08 -6.45 -5.51
CA TYR A 209 -6.52 -5.09 -5.85
C TYR A 209 -7.24 -5.03 -7.20
N SER A 210 -6.75 -5.75 -8.21
CA SER A 210 -7.34 -5.77 -9.55
C SER A 210 -6.92 -7.03 -10.31
N GLU A 211 -7.84 -7.61 -11.08
CA GLU A 211 -7.56 -8.79 -11.91
C GLU A 211 -6.46 -8.52 -12.94
N SER A 212 -6.34 -7.27 -13.45
CA SER A 212 -5.28 -6.89 -14.38
C SER A 212 -3.86 -6.94 -13.78
N ASN A 213 -3.74 -7.10 -12.46
CA ASN A 213 -2.45 -7.22 -11.79
C ASN A 213 -1.86 -8.64 -11.87
N ALA A 214 -2.67 -9.67 -12.11
CA ALA A 214 -2.18 -11.05 -12.19
C ALA A 214 -1.18 -11.28 -13.34
N PRO A 215 -1.44 -10.82 -14.59
CA PRO A 215 -0.45 -10.89 -15.66
C PRO A 215 0.86 -10.15 -15.33
N LEU A 216 0.77 -8.99 -14.68
CA LEU A 216 1.95 -8.21 -14.27
C LEU A 216 2.80 -8.95 -13.23
N LEU A 217 2.15 -9.66 -12.30
CA LEU A 217 2.85 -10.53 -11.35
C LEU A 217 3.56 -11.69 -12.07
N ILE A 218 2.89 -12.36 -13.01
CA ILE A 218 3.46 -13.47 -13.77
C ILE A 218 4.68 -13.01 -14.58
N GLU A 219 4.61 -11.84 -15.22
CA GLU A 219 5.74 -11.26 -15.94
C GLU A 219 6.92 -10.97 -15.00
N ALA A 220 6.65 -10.38 -13.84
CA ALA A 220 7.68 -10.10 -12.84
C ALA A 220 8.33 -11.39 -12.31
N ILE A 221 7.55 -12.43 -12.02
CA ILE A 221 8.02 -13.76 -11.59
C ILE A 221 8.93 -14.36 -12.67
N THR A 222 8.46 -14.38 -13.91
CA THR A 222 9.19 -14.94 -15.05
C THR A 222 10.52 -14.21 -15.26
N SER A 223 10.52 -12.87 -15.17
CA SER A 223 11.72 -12.04 -15.27
C SER A 223 12.74 -12.38 -14.18
N VAL A 224 12.32 -12.50 -12.93
CA VAL A 224 13.20 -12.77 -11.78
C VAL A 224 13.81 -14.18 -11.85
N ASP A 225 12.99 -15.20 -12.12
CA ASP A 225 13.47 -16.58 -12.13
C ASP A 225 14.31 -16.88 -13.37
N THR A 226 13.94 -16.33 -14.54
CA THR A 226 14.75 -16.48 -15.76
C THR A 226 16.12 -15.84 -15.59
N LYS A 227 16.22 -14.67 -14.93
CA LYS A 227 17.52 -14.05 -14.58
C LYS A 227 18.38 -14.95 -13.68
N LYS A 228 17.76 -15.79 -12.84
CA LYS A 228 18.43 -16.77 -11.97
C LYS A 228 18.63 -18.14 -12.62
N SER A 229 18.25 -18.31 -13.90
CA SER A 229 18.23 -19.61 -14.58
C SER A 229 17.34 -20.67 -13.88
N SER A 230 16.32 -20.21 -13.17
CA SER A 230 15.29 -21.03 -12.55
C SER A 230 14.02 -21.04 -13.40
N LYS A 231 13.14 -22.02 -13.17
CA LYS A 231 11.81 -22.04 -13.77
C LYS A 231 10.92 -20.96 -13.11
N PRO A 232 9.95 -20.37 -13.83
CA PRO A 232 8.99 -19.43 -13.23
C PRO A 232 8.28 -20.06 -12.02
N TRP A 233 7.98 -19.28 -10.99
CA TRP A 233 7.37 -19.73 -9.72
C TRP A 233 8.30 -20.49 -8.76
N PHE A 234 9.59 -20.57 -9.07
CA PHE A 234 10.55 -21.32 -8.26
C PHE A 234 10.52 -20.94 -6.77
N ASN A 235 10.59 -19.65 -6.43
CA ASN A 235 10.64 -19.24 -5.02
C ASN A 235 9.38 -19.64 -4.23
N THR A 236 8.21 -19.60 -4.88
CA THR A 236 6.94 -20.03 -4.27
C THR A 236 6.89 -21.56 -4.13
N MET A 237 7.36 -22.29 -5.14
CA MET A 237 7.45 -23.76 -5.11
C MET A 237 8.44 -24.26 -4.04
N GLU A 238 9.57 -23.59 -3.83
CA GLU A 238 10.51 -23.91 -2.74
C GLU A 238 9.84 -23.88 -1.37
N ILE A 239 8.94 -22.90 -1.14
CA ILE A 239 8.16 -22.79 0.11
C ILE A 239 7.22 -23.99 0.24
N LEU A 240 6.46 -24.30 -0.82
CA LEU A 240 5.50 -25.41 -0.82
C LEU A 240 6.17 -26.79 -0.66
N GLN A 241 7.42 -26.92 -1.10
CA GLN A 241 8.24 -28.13 -0.94
C GLN A 241 8.86 -28.30 0.46
N GLU A 242 8.65 -27.35 1.39
CA GLU A 242 9.13 -27.39 2.78
C GLU A 242 10.68 -27.50 2.93
N LYS A 243 11.47 -26.96 1.99
CA LYS A 243 12.94 -27.12 2.00
C LYS A 243 13.63 -26.56 3.25
N ASP A 244 13.10 -25.48 3.81
CA ASP A 244 13.61 -24.83 5.03
C ASP A 244 12.85 -25.25 6.30
N GLY A 245 12.03 -26.31 6.21
CA GLY A 245 11.17 -26.81 7.28
C GLY A 245 9.71 -26.42 7.09
N VAL A 246 8.85 -27.02 7.92
CA VAL A 246 7.39 -26.84 7.85
C VAL A 246 7.00 -25.49 8.45
N ASP A 247 6.48 -24.60 7.61
CA ASP A 247 5.93 -23.32 8.02
C ASP A 247 4.54 -23.11 7.42
N THR A 248 3.54 -23.64 8.11
CA THR A 248 2.14 -23.66 7.68
C THR A 248 1.63 -22.31 7.21
N GLU A 249 1.98 -21.22 7.90
CA GLU A 249 1.53 -19.88 7.53
C GLU A 249 2.08 -19.45 6.16
N LEU A 250 3.34 -19.78 5.85
CA LEU A 250 3.92 -19.49 4.53
C LEU A 250 3.34 -20.40 3.45
N LEU A 251 3.09 -21.67 3.76
CA LEU A 251 2.45 -22.61 2.85
C LEU A 251 1.07 -22.08 2.42
N VAL A 252 0.26 -21.64 3.38
CA VAL A 252 -1.06 -21.04 3.10
C VAL A 252 -0.91 -19.80 2.22
N TYR A 253 -0.03 -18.86 2.56
CA TYR A 253 0.15 -17.65 1.73
C TYR A 253 0.67 -17.95 0.31
N ALA A 254 1.60 -18.88 0.17
CA ALA A 254 2.12 -19.30 -1.12
C ALA A 254 1.02 -19.92 -1.98
N MET A 255 0.23 -20.83 -1.40
CA MET A 255 -0.88 -21.48 -2.09
C MET A 255 -1.99 -20.51 -2.45
N THR A 256 -2.36 -19.60 -1.53
CA THR A 256 -3.35 -18.54 -1.81
C THR A 256 -2.87 -17.62 -2.92
N LEU A 257 -1.59 -17.26 -2.97
CA LEU A 257 -1.05 -16.41 -4.03
C LEU A 257 -1.20 -17.08 -5.41
N ILE A 258 -0.88 -18.38 -5.51
CA ILE A 258 -1.07 -19.16 -6.74
C ILE A 258 -2.56 -19.14 -7.14
N ASN A 259 -3.45 -19.53 -6.22
CA ASN A 259 -4.90 -19.59 -6.48
C ASN A 259 -5.48 -18.26 -6.93
N LYS A 260 -5.12 -17.17 -6.25
CA LYS A 260 -5.59 -15.81 -6.60
C LYS A 260 -5.06 -15.34 -7.94
N THR A 261 -3.84 -15.72 -8.29
CA THR A 261 -3.24 -15.37 -9.58
C THR A 261 -3.92 -16.15 -10.71
N LEU A 262 -4.12 -17.46 -10.54
CA LEU A 262 -4.85 -18.30 -11.51
C LEU A 262 -6.28 -17.82 -11.72
N ALA A 263 -7.01 -17.53 -10.64
CA ALA A 263 -8.41 -17.09 -10.71
C ALA A 263 -8.60 -15.72 -11.39
N ALA A 264 -7.54 -14.94 -11.54
CA ALA A 264 -7.56 -13.62 -12.17
C ALA A 264 -7.09 -13.64 -13.65
N LEU A 265 -6.77 -14.82 -14.20
CA LEU A 265 -6.39 -14.95 -15.60
C LEU A 265 -7.62 -14.82 -16.52
N PRO A 266 -7.50 -14.10 -17.65
CA PRO A 266 -8.64 -13.76 -18.50
C PRO A 266 -9.10 -14.88 -19.43
N ASP A 267 -8.24 -15.87 -19.69
CA ASP A 267 -8.47 -16.94 -20.64
C ASP A 267 -7.81 -18.26 -20.22
N GLN A 268 -8.34 -19.35 -20.78
CA GLN A 268 -7.96 -20.72 -20.47
C GLN A 268 -6.53 -21.05 -20.97
N ASP A 269 -6.07 -20.44 -22.06
CA ASP A 269 -4.72 -20.64 -22.57
C ASP A 269 -3.68 -20.12 -21.56
N SER A 270 -3.89 -18.90 -21.04
CA SER A 270 -3.04 -18.31 -20.01
C SER A 270 -3.07 -19.11 -18.70
N PHE A 271 -4.24 -19.68 -18.35
CA PHE A 271 -4.40 -20.54 -17.19
C PHE A 271 -3.53 -21.80 -17.31
N TYR A 272 -3.63 -22.54 -18.41
CA TYR A 272 -2.84 -23.74 -18.61
C TYR A 272 -1.35 -23.45 -18.79
N ASP A 273 -0.99 -22.34 -19.45
CA ASP A 273 0.40 -21.88 -19.53
C ASP A 273 1.01 -21.70 -18.13
N MET A 274 0.24 -21.20 -17.16
CA MET A 274 0.71 -21.06 -15.78
C MET A 274 0.75 -22.39 -15.03
N VAL A 275 -0.30 -23.21 -15.15
CA VAL A 275 -0.37 -24.55 -14.51
C VAL A 275 0.76 -25.44 -14.98
N ASP A 276 1.07 -25.46 -16.28
CA ASP A 276 2.17 -26.25 -16.85
C ASP A 276 3.52 -25.88 -16.21
N ARG A 277 3.76 -24.60 -15.90
CA ARG A 277 4.99 -24.16 -15.21
C ARG A 277 5.07 -24.63 -13.76
N LEU A 278 3.94 -24.79 -13.09
CA LEU A 278 3.86 -25.34 -11.75
C LEU A 278 4.07 -26.86 -11.79
N GLU A 279 3.44 -27.56 -12.73
CA GLU A 279 3.59 -29.01 -12.89
C GLU A 279 4.99 -29.42 -13.33
N GLU A 280 5.66 -28.59 -14.14
CA GLU A 280 7.08 -28.70 -14.46
C GLU A 280 8.01 -28.69 -13.21
N GLN A 281 7.48 -28.33 -12.03
CA GLN A 281 8.14 -28.28 -10.72
C GLN A 281 7.49 -29.21 -9.69
N ASP A 282 6.77 -30.24 -10.16
CA ASP A 282 6.15 -31.31 -9.37
C ASP A 282 5.00 -30.83 -8.46
N MET A 283 4.21 -29.85 -8.90
CA MET A 283 3.08 -29.31 -8.13
C MET A 283 2.04 -30.38 -7.74
N GLU A 284 1.68 -31.29 -8.66
CA GLU A 284 0.81 -32.44 -8.35
C GLU A 284 1.34 -33.26 -7.16
N THR A 285 2.64 -33.57 -7.17
CA THR A 285 3.27 -34.36 -6.10
C THR A 285 3.27 -33.60 -4.76
N VAL A 286 3.47 -32.29 -4.80
CA VAL A 286 3.41 -31.41 -3.62
C VAL A 286 1.98 -31.38 -3.06
N SER A 287 0.97 -31.20 -3.91
CA SER A 287 -0.45 -31.20 -3.52
C SER A 287 -0.86 -32.52 -2.86
N GLN A 288 -0.61 -33.64 -3.52
CA GLN A 288 -0.95 -34.98 -3.01
C GLN A 288 -0.25 -35.30 -1.68
N ARG A 289 1.00 -34.86 -1.52
CA ARG A 289 1.75 -35.05 -0.26
C ARG A 289 1.10 -34.32 0.90
N HIS A 290 0.69 -33.06 0.70
CA HIS A 290 0.06 -32.26 1.75
C HIS A 290 -1.36 -32.74 2.08
N LEU A 291 -2.15 -33.13 1.07
CA LEU A 291 -3.51 -33.67 1.27
C LEU A 291 -3.49 -35.07 1.92
N GLY A 292 -2.51 -35.91 1.60
CA GLY A 292 -2.38 -37.26 2.16
C GLY A 292 -1.80 -37.31 3.57
N ARG A 293 -1.16 -36.24 4.04
CA ARG A 293 -0.51 -36.18 5.36
C ARG A 293 -1.54 -35.97 6.47
N LYS A 294 -1.56 -36.86 7.47
CA LYS A 294 -2.42 -36.70 8.65
C LYS A 294 -1.92 -35.52 9.50
N GLY A 295 -2.82 -34.59 9.81
CA GLY A 295 -2.52 -33.41 10.64
C GLY A 295 -2.06 -32.19 9.85
N THR A 296 -2.19 -32.19 8.52
CA THR A 296 -2.06 -30.96 7.72
C THR A 296 -3.09 -29.93 8.18
N ASP A 297 -2.66 -28.68 8.20
CA ASP A 297 -3.49 -27.55 8.59
C ASP A 297 -4.72 -27.39 7.68
N LEU A 298 -5.85 -27.04 8.27
CA LEU A 298 -7.12 -26.99 7.57
C LEU A 298 -7.16 -25.87 6.52
N ASP A 299 -6.51 -24.73 6.79
CA ASP A 299 -6.47 -23.61 5.84
C ASP A 299 -5.63 -23.99 4.62
N LEU A 300 -4.52 -24.71 4.81
CA LEU A 300 -3.71 -25.21 3.71
C LEU A 300 -4.47 -26.25 2.88
N VAL A 301 -5.17 -27.18 3.54
CA VAL A 301 -6.02 -28.18 2.85
C VAL A 301 -7.12 -27.49 2.04
N GLU A 302 -7.75 -26.45 2.58
CA GLU A 302 -8.74 -25.66 1.84
C GLU A 302 -8.14 -25.02 0.59
N GLN A 303 -6.95 -24.40 0.70
CA GLN A 303 -6.29 -23.79 -0.45
C GLN A 303 -5.88 -24.82 -1.52
N LEU A 304 -5.43 -26.01 -1.13
CA LEU A 304 -5.12 -27.08 -2.07
C LEU A 304 -6.38 -27.62 -2.75
N ASN A 305 -7.47 -27.79 -2.02
CA ASN A 305 -8.74 -28.21 -2.61
C ASN A 305 -9.29 -27.17 -3.60
N ILE A 306 -9.10 -25.88 -3.33
CA ILE A 306 -9.46 -24.81 -4.28
C ILE A 306 -8.68 -24.95 -5.58
N TYR A 307 -7.36 -25.23 -5.50
CA TYR A 307 -6.53 -25.47 -6.68
C TYR A 307 -7.02 -26.66 -7.51
N GLU A 308 -7.21 -27.82 -6.87
CA GLU A 308 -7.70 -29.03 -7.55
C GLU A 308 -9.10 -28.82 -8.16
N THR A 309 -9.99 -28.12 -7.46
CA THR A 309 -11.34 -27.84 -7.97
C THR A 309 -11.29 -26.91 -9.18
N ASN A 310 -10.40 -25.92 -9.19
CA ASN A 310 -10.23 -25.01 -10.32
C ASN A 310 -9.66 -25.74 -11.53
N LEU A 311 -8.68 -26.65 -11.35
CA LEU A 311 -8.17 -27.50 -12.42
C LEU A 311 -9.28 -28.36 -13.04
N LEU A 312 -10.07 -29.05 -12.20
CA LEU A 312 -11.19 -29.89 -12.67
C LEU A 312 -12.25 -29.07 -13.42
N HIS A 313 -12.51 -27.84 -12.99
CA HIS A 313 -13.45 -26.94 -13.64
C HIS A 313 -13.00 -26.57 -15.05
N GLU A 314 -11.72 -26.19 -15.21
CA GLU A 314 -11.13 -25.83 -16.51
C GLU A 314 -11.01 -27.05 -17.44
N ASP A 315 -10.75 -28.25 -16.90
CA ASP A 315 -10.71 -29.51 -17.65
C ASP A 315 -12.10 -29.97 -18.17
N GLY A 316 -13.16 -29.27 -17.79
CA GLY A 316 -14.53 -29.55 -18.23
C GLY A 316 -15.23 -30.66 -17.47
N ASP A 317 -14.69 -31.10 -16.33
CA ASP A 317 -15.32 -32.12 -15.49
C ASP A 317 -16.34 -31.45 -14.54
N ASN A 318 -17.61 -31.46 -14.95
CA ASN A 318 -18.75 -30.89 -14.21
C ASN A 318 -19.16 -31.73 -12.98
N SER A 319 -18.21 -32.16 -12.16
CA SER A 319 -18.52 -32.71 -10.84
C SER A 319 -18.79 -31.54 -9.86
N GLN A 320 -20.08 -31.30 -9.58
CA GLN A 320 -20.55 -30.22 -8.70
C GLN A 320 -19.75 -30.15 -7.39
N PRO A 321 -19.38 -28.94 -6.90
CA PRO A 321 -18.73 -28.82 -5.60
C PRO A 321 -19.68 -29.28 -4.48
N PRO A 322 -19.18 -29.95 -3.43
CA PRO A 322 -19.95 -30.07 -2.19
C PRO A 322 -20.23 -28.66 -1.66
N PRO A 323 -21.38 -28.40 -1.02
CA PRO A 323 -21.79 -27.05 -0.68
C PRO A 323 -20.79 -26.46 0.33
N SER A 324 -19.91 -25.60 -0.16
CA SER A 324 -19.14 -24.68 0.66
C SER A 324 -20.14 -23.78 1.38
N GLY A 325 -20.24 -23.97 2.70
CA GLY A 325 -21.16 -23.24 3.55
C GLY A 325 -20.87 -21.75 3.51
N CYS A 326 -21.56 -21.05 2.61
CA CYS A 326 -21.74 -19.60 2.67
C CYS A 326 -22.48 -19.28 3.98
N ARG A 327 -21.72 -19.08 5.07
CA ARG A 327 -22.23 -18.36 6.23
C ARG A 327 -22.19 -16.89 5.89
N ASP A 328 -23.29 -16.44 5.27
CA ASP A 328 -23.73 -15.06 5.27
C ASP A 328 -23.51 -14.46 6.68
N ARG A 329 -22.46 -13.63 6.83
CA ARG A 329 -22.42 -12.64 7.89
C ARG A 329 -23.43 -11.56 7.53
N ARG A 330 -24.71 -11.85 7.84
CA ARG A 330 -25.78 -10.85 7.83
C ARG A 330 -25.36 -9.66 8.68
N ARG A 331 -25.26 -8.51 8.00
CA ARG A 331 -25.45 -7.18 8.58
C ARG A 331 -26.65 -7.21 9.53
N SER A 332 -26.41 -6.99 10.81
CA SER A 332 -27.44 -6.64 11.78
C SER A 332 -27.79 -5.16 11.64
N SER A 333 -28.64 -4.86 10.66
CA SER A 333 -29.48 -3.66 10.67
C SER A 333 -30.61 -3.86 11.68
N LEU A 334 -30.44 -3.35 12.90
CA LEU A 334 -31.54 -3.20 13.85
C LEU A 334 -32.40 -2.03 13.39
N GLY A 335 -33.53 -2.37 12.78
CA GLY A 335 -34.59 -1.46 12.42
C GLY A 335 -35.26 -0.86 13.65
N VAL A 336 -35.53 0.43 13.50
CA VAL A 336 -36.54 1.22 14.19
C VAL A 336 -37.84 0.43 14.35
N LEU A 337 -38.34 0.31 15.58
CA LEU A 337 -39.74 0.03 15.86
C LEU A 337 -40.27 1.12 16.78
N ASP A 338 -41.33 1.73 16.28
CA ASP A 338 -42.02 2.92 16.71
C ASP A 338 -42.71 2.74 18.09
N LYS A 339 -42.80 3.84 18.85
CA LYS A 339 -43.93 4.28 19.68
C LYS A 339 -44.74 3.23 20.48
N GLN A 340 -44.81 3.37 21.81
CA GLN A 340 -45.74 4.27 22.53
C GLN A 340 -45.78 4.02 24.06
N ARG A 341 -45.86 5.16 24.78
CA ARG A 341 -46.59 5.44 26.05
C ARG A 341 -46.06 4.92 27.39
N GLY A 342 -45.70 5.89 28.25
CA GLY A 342 -46.53 6.18 29.41
C GLY A 342 -45.81 6.35 30.76
N LEU A 343 -45.43 7.59 31.09
CA LEU A 343 -45.86 8.41 32.25
C LEU A 343 -44.88 9.55 32.49
#